data_AF-A0A936ER58-F1
#
_entry.id   AF-A0A936ER58-F1
#
_cell.length_a   1.000
_cell.length_b   1.000
_cell.length_c   1.000
_cell.angle_alpha   90.00
_cell.angle_beta   90.00
_cell.angle_gamma   90.00
#
_symmetry.space_group_name_H-M   'P 1'
#
loop_
_entity.id
_entity.type
_entity.pdbx_description
1 polymer ?
#
loop_
_entity_poly.entity_id
_entity_poly.type
_entity_poly.pdbx_seq_one_letter_code
_entity_poly.pdbx_strand_id
1 'polypeptide(L)'
;MNDFILRRVKRAMLTGLAALLVTLPLLSQATMVRVHTTQGPIDLQLLDIETPITVANFLAYVNAGDFGNVFFHRSVKNFVVQGGGFRWDSAAATCCTSVTSRGTIQNEYSDLRSNLRGTVAMAKVGGNPNSATSQWFFNLGNNSANLDTQNGGFTVFARVTTPGMAVVDKIAALPIVNAGGTYSELPVTGWSSPNPISRSNVVLIREVTVFPSLPLQSESDRIFNYLEAAYPDILSPSIGDAGIVDGYAYRYYSGSDSYVGSKDGKVYYRSPTQTNNQITEIGSVADWLALAQSAGY
;
A
#
# COMPACT_ATOMS: atom_id res chain seq x y z
N MET A 1 -32.41 13.57 -21.36
CA MET A 1 -31.50 12.59 -20.74
C MET A 1 -30.03 13.06 -20.70
N ASN A 2 -29.57 13.87 -21.68
CA ASN A 2 -28.25 14.54 -21.70
C ASN A 2 -27.91 15.40 -20.46
N ASP A 3 -28.93 15.82 -19.71
CA ASP A 3 -28.78 16.79 -18.63
C ASP A 3 -28.50 16.13 -17.27
N PHE A 4 -28.78 14.84 -17.08
CA PHE A 4 -28.71 14.22 -15.75
C PHE A 4 -27.29 13.85 -15.33
N ILE A 5 -26.49 13.28 -16.24
CA ILE A 5 -25.10 12.89 -15.99
C ILE A 5 -24.20 14.13 -15.98
N LEU A 6 -24.39 15.06 -16.92
CA LEU A 6 -23.68 16.33 -16.96
C LEU A 6 -23.93 17.16 -15.69
N ARG A 7 -25.15 17.14 -15.13
CA ARG A 7 -25.45 17.76 -13.83
C ARG A 7 -24.82 17.05 -12.64
N ARG A 8 -24.71 15.72 -12.65
CA ARG A 8 -24.04 14.97 -11.57
C ARG A 8 -22.53 15.22 -11.54
N VAL A 9 -21.90 15.34 -12.72
CA VAL A 9 -20.46 15.62 -12.84
C VAL A 9 -20.16 17.10 -12.59
N LYS A 10 -20.94 18.04 -13.16
CA LYS A 10 -20.68 19.48 -13.02
C LYS A 10 -21.06 20.09 -11.67
N ARG A 11 -22.03 19.53 -10.93
CA ARG A 11 -22.43 20.08 -9.61
C ARG A 11 -21.35 19.97 -8.52
N ALA A 12 -20.32 19.15 -8.73
CA ALA A 12 -19.22 19.01 -7.78
C ALA A 12 -18.17 20.14 -7.86
N MET A 13 -18.16 20.97 -8.93
CA MET A 13 -17.07 21.93 -9.19
C MET A 13 -17.41 23.41 -8.93
N LEU A 14 -18.62 23.74 -8.46
CA LEU A 14 -19.05 25.14 -8.34
C LEU A 14 -18.87 25.74 -6.92
N THR A 15 -17.69 25.57 -6.31
CA THR A 15 -17.28 26.36 -5.14
C THR A 15 -15.76 26.52 -5.12
N GLY A 16 -15.26 27.71 -5.47
CA GLY A 16 -13.91 28.15 -5.10
C GLY A 16 -13.06 28.69 -6.25
N LEU A 17 -13.20 29.98 -6.55
CA LEU A 17 -12.23 30.72 -7.36
C LEU A 17 -11.45 31.68 -6.44
N ALA A 18 -10.17 31.41 -6.22
CA ALA A 18 -9.20 32.39 -5.73
C ALA A 18 -7.83 32.05 -6.34
N ALA A 19 -7.25 33.01 -7.05
CA ALA A 19 -5.95 32.89 -7.68
C ALA A 19 -4.84 32.80 -6.61
N LEU A 20 -3.98 31.78 -6.71
CA LEU A 20 -2.79 31.65 -5.87
C LEU A 20 -1.59 31.30 -6.75
N LEU A 21 -0.49 32.02 -6.56
CA LEU A 21 0.82 31.76 -7.16
C LEU A 21 1.25 30.32 -6.81
N VAL A 22 1.17 29.38 -7.75
CA VAL A 22 1.57 27.99 -7.50
C VAL A 22 3.07 27.86 -7.69
N THR A 23 3.82 27.93 -6.60
CA THR A 23 5.07 27.18 -6.50
C THR A 23 4.69 25.71 -6.64
N LEU A 24 5.02 25.07 -7.77
CA LEU A 24 4.85 23.61 -7.92
C LEU A 24 5.64 22.95 -6.78
N PRO A 25 4.98 22.31 -5.78
CA PRO A 25 5.72 21.43 -4.91
C PRO A 25 6.27 20.32 -5.80
N LEU A 26 7.54 19.97 -5.62
CA LEU A 26 8.02 18.66 -6.06
C LEU A 26 7.03 17.62 -5.52
N LEU A 27 6.24 17.03 -6.42
CA LEU A 27 5.35 15.93 -6.08
C LEU A 27 6.26 14.79 -5.59
N SER A 28 6.44 14.69 -4.28
CA SER A 28 7.09 13.53 -3.67
C SER A 28 6.15 12.35 -3.86
N GLN A 29 6.38 11.59 -4.92
CA GLN A 29 5.72 10.31 -5.13
C GLN A 29 6.02 9.42 -3.92
N ALA A 30 5.00 8.78 -3.36
CA ALA A 30 5.18 7.86 -2.24
C ALA A 30 6.15 6.73 -2.64
N THR A 31 7.13 6.45 -1.78
CA THR A 31 8.12 5.41 -2.03
C THR A 31 7.44 4.05 -2.05
N MET A 32 7.67 3.27 -3.11
CA MET A 32 7.15 1.91 -3.23
C MET A 32 8.21 0.90 -2.87
N VAL A 33 7.84 -0.08 -2.05
CA VAL A 33 8.73 -1.14 -1.62
C VAL A 33 8.08 -2.50 -1.86
N ARG A 34 8.84 -3.45 -2.39
CA ARG A 34 8.45 -4.84 -2.54
C ARG A 34 9.16 -5.70 -1.49
N VAL A 35 8.37 -6.40 -0.68
CA VAL A 35 8.85 -7.44 0.24
C VAL A 35 8.78 -8.78 -0.50
N HIS A 36 9.93 -9.36 -0.81
CA HIS A 36 10.00 -10.62 -1.57
C HIS A 36 9.91 -11.80 -0.61
N THR A 37 8.76 -12.46 -0.54
CA THR A 37 8.56 -13.60 0.37
C THR A 37 8.54 -14.94 -0.35
N THR A 38 8.74 -16.04 0.38
CA THR A 38 8.52 -17.40 -0.15
C THR A 38 7.04 -17.69 -0.46
N GLN A 39 6.10 -16.85 -0.05
CA GLN A 39 4.67 -16.99 -0.32
C GLN A 39 4.15 -16.10 -1.45
N GLY A 40 5.00 -15.21 -1.98
CA GLY A 40 4.68 -14.21 -3.02
C GLY A 40 5.23 -12.82 -2.67
N PRO A 41 5.23 -11.87 -3.62
CA PRO A 41 5.60 -10.49 -3.35
C PRO A 41 4.50 -9.76 -2.56
N ILE A 42 4.89 -8.85 -1.66
CA ILE A 42 3.98 -7.93 -0.97
C ILE A 42 4.46 -6.50 -1.26
N ASP A 43 3.63 -5.71 -1.92
CA ASP A 43 3.96 -4.33 -2.27
C ASP A 43 3.37 -3.35 -1.26
N LEU A 44 4.21 -2.40 -0.82
CA LEU A 44 3.94 -1.39 0.19
C LEU A 44 4.09 0.01 -0.41
N GLN A 45 3.16 0.90 -0.07
CA GLN A 45 3.26 2.33 -0.27
C GLN A 45 3.68 2.96 1.07
N LEU A 46 4.87 3.58 1.12
CA LEU A 46 5.35 4.27 2.31
C LEU A 46 4.66 5.63 2.49
N LEU A 47 4.60 6.11 3.74
CA LEU A 47 4.04 7.41 4.12
C LEU A 47 5.18 8.40 4.38
N ASP A 48 5.92 8.74 3.32
CA ASP A 48 7.19 9.48 3.39
C ASP A 48 7.05 10.87 4.05
N ILE A 49 5.92 11.55 3.81
CA ILE A 49 5.67 12.91 4.29
C ILE A 49 5.14 12.88 5.73
N GLU A 50 4.27 11.93 6.03
CA GLU A 50 3.57 11.85 7.31
C GLU A 50 4.37 11.18 8.42
N THR A 51 5.34 10.33 8.04
CA THR A 51 6.21 9.58 8.97
C THR A 51 7.67 9.54 8.51
N PRO A 52 8.31 10.72 8.28
CA PRO A 52 9.62 10.80 7.64
C PRO A 52 10.74 10.10 8.43
N ILE A 53 10.72 10.13 9.76
CA ILE A 53 11.75 9.47 10.58
C ILE A 53 11.61 7.95 10.46
N THR A 54 10.38 7.45 10.50
CA THR A 54 10.08 6.02 10.44
C THR A 54 10.39 5.44 9.06
N VAL A 55 9.99 6.16 8.00
CA VAL A 55 10.30 5.78 6.62
C VAL A 55 11.81 5.79 6.37
N ALA A 56 12.52 6.84 6.80
CA ALA A 56 13.97 6.90 6.66
C ALA A 56 14.67 5.74 7.39
N ASN A 57 14.21 5.39 8.61
CA ASN A 57 14.72 4.23 9.34
C ASN A 57 14.45 2.91 8.60
N PHE A 58 13.22 2.68 8.14
CA PHE A 58 12.88 1.47 7.39
C PHE A 58 13.73 1.34 6.12
N LEU A 59 13.86 2.41 5.34
CA LEU A 59 14.69 2.44 4.13
C LEU A 59 16.18 2.26 4.42
N ALA A 60 16.68 2.69 5.59
CA ALA A 60 18.06 2.42 5.98
C ALA A 60 18.35 0.92 6.14
N TYR A 61 17.41 0.15 6.73
CA TYR A 61 17.53 -1.32 6.78
C TYR A 61 17.39 -1.96 5.39
N VAL A 62 16.47 -1.46 4.55
CA VAL A 62 16.30 -1.90 3.16
C VAL A 62 17.59 -1.73 2.36
N ASN A 63 18.15 -0.51 2.35
CA ASN A 63 19.34 -0.17 1.56
C ASN A 63 20.60 -0.93 2.02
N ALA A 64 20.66 -1.31 3.29
CA ALA A 64 21.74 -2.12 3.83
C ALA A 64 21.56 -3.64 3.61
N GLY A 65 20.43 -4.07 3.06
CA GLY A 65 20.11 -5.49 2.89
C GLY A 65 19.78 -6.22 4.20
N ASP A 66 19.46 -5.48 5.27
CA ASP A 66 19.28 -6.07 6.61
C ASP A 66 18.02 -6.95 6.73
N PHE A 67 17.08 -6.79 5.80
CA PHE A 67 15.91 -7.65 5.67
C PHE A 67 16.14 -8.90 4.80
N GLY A 68 17.39 -9.16 4.41
CA GLY A 68 17.78 -10.42 3.76
C GLY A 68 17.62 -11.62 4.69
N ASN A 69 16.99 -12.69 4.20
CA ASN A 69 16.74 -13.94 4.94
C ASN A 69 16.03 -13.76 6.29
N VAL A 70 15.30 -12.66 6.48
CA VAL A 70 14.44 -12.44 7.65
C VAL A 70 13.20 -13.32 7.51
N PHE A 71 12.49 -13.61 8.60
CA PHE A 71 11.21 -14.33 8.53
C PHE A 71 10.14 -13.67 9.39
N PHE A 72 8.88 -13.96 9.07
CA PHE A 72 7.76 -13.64 9.95
C PHE A 72 7.80 -14.57 11.16
N HIS A 73 8.17 -14.03 12.31
CA HIS A 73 8.44 -14.79 13.53
C HIS A 73 7.21 -14.87 14.45
N ARG A 74 6.17 -14.08 14.15
CA ARG A 74 4.93 -13.99 14.92
C ARG A 74 3.75 -13.70 14.00
N SER A 75 2.66 -14.44 14.16
CA SER A 75 1.39 -14.24 13.47
C SER A 75 0.23 -14.55 14.41
N VAL A 76 -0.63 -13.54 14.62
CA VAL A 76 -1.81 -13.65 15.48
C VAL A 76 -3.04 -13.35 14.67
N LYS A 77 -3.92 -14.35 14.56
CA LYS A 77 -5.15 -14.28 13.76
C LYS A 77 -5.96 -13.03 14.13
N ASN A 78 -6.41 -12.31 13.11
CA ASN A 78 -7.18 -11.05 13.21
C ASN A 78 -6.46 -9.90 13.93
N PHE A 79 -5.17 -10.03 14.24
CA PHE A 79 -4.38 -8.98 14.86
C PHE A 79 -3.24 -8.55 13.93
N VAL A 80 -2.11 -9.26 13.94
CA VAL A 80 -0.91 -8.84 13.20
C VAL A 80 -0.07 -10.01 12.68
N VAL A 81 0.70 -9.74 11.62
CA VAL A 81 1.84 -10.57 11.18
C VAL A 81 3.10 -9.74 11.31
N GLN A 82 4.08 -10.21 12.08
CA GLN A 82 5.25 -9.43 12.51
C GLN A 82 6.57 -10.04 11.99
N GLY A 83 7.44 -9.18 11.49
CA GLY A 83 8.73 -9.52 10.88
C GLY A 83 9.82 -8.49 11.22
N GLY A 84 10.92 -8.51 10.46
CA GLY A 84 12.00 -7.53 10.57
C GLY A 84 12.99 -7.73 11.73
N GLY A 85 12.75 -8.71 12.61
CA GLY A 85 13.51 -8.88 13.86
C GLY A 85 14.58 -9.96 13.85
N PHE A 86 14.38 -11.03 13.09
CA PHE A 86 15.20 -12.24 13.17
C PHE A 86 15.46 -12.80 11.77
N ARG A 87 16.66 -13.32 11.55
CA ARG A 87 17.09 -13.92 10.28
C ARG A 87 17.55 -15.36 10.46
N TRP A 88 17.42 -16.13 9.39
CA TRP A 88 17.90 -17.50 9.28
C TRP A 88 18.76 -17.63 8.01
N ASP A 89 20.04 -17.34 8.13
CA ASP A 89 20.95 -17.20 6.97
C ASP A 89 21.35 -18.52 6.32
N SER A 90 21.41 -19.62 7.08
CA SER A 90 21.80 -20.93 6.58
C SER A 90 20.72 -21.97 6.77
N ALA A 91 20.70 -23.01 5.92
CA ALA A 91 19.83 -24.16 6.11
C ALA A 91 20.25 -25.07 7.29
N ALA A 92 21.33 -24.73 8.01
CA ALA A 92 21.80 -25.48 9.16
C ALA A 92 20.83 -25.36 10.35
N ALA A 93 20.94 -26.30 11.29
CA ALA A 93 20.01 -26.45 12.42
C ALA A 93 20.03 -25.27 13.41
N THR A 94 21.11 -24.49 13.47
CA THR A 94 21.22 -23.36 14.41
C THR A 94 20.54 -22.12 13.85
N CYS A 95 19.23 -22.03 14.07
CA CYS A 95 18.50 -20.76 14.05
C CYS A 95 18.67 -20.05 15.41
N CYS A 96 18.61 -18.73 15.55
CA CYS A 96 18.47 -17.64 14.59
C CYS A 96 19.30 -16.47 15.11
N THR A 97 19.60 -15.47 14.28
CA THR A 97 20.25 -14.23 14.74
C THR A 97 19.28 -13.06 14.66
N SER A 98 19.40 -12.11 15.58
CA SER A 98 18.64 -10.86 15.52
C SER A 98 19.18 -9.96 14.41
N VAL A 99 18.29 -9.21 13.76
CA VAL A 99 18.70 -8.08 12.91
C VAL A 99 19.38 -7.05 13.81
N THR A 100 20.57 -6.58 13.40
CA THR A 100 21.36 -5.64 14.21
C THR A 100 20.66 -4.28 14.26
N SER A 101 20.41 -3.78 15.47
CA SER A 101 19.78 -2.48 15.66
C SER A 101 20.66 -1.34 15.17
N ARG A 102 20.04 -0.36 14.50
CA ARG A 102 20.65 0.92 14.08
C ARG A 102 20.37 2.07 15.06
N GLY A 103 19.93 1.74 16.28
CA GLY A 103 19.43 2.71 17.24
C GLY A 103 17.91 2.81 17.19
N THR A 104 17.33 3.42 18.23
CA THR A 104 15.89 3.59 18.36
C THR A 104 15.42 4.91 17.75
N ILE A 105 14.20 4.94 17.21
CA ILE A 105 13.60 6.16 16.63
C ILE A 105 12.48 6.73 17.49
N GLN A 106 12.27 8.05 17.35
CA GLN A 106 11.13 8.75 17.91
C GLN A 106 9.82 8.23 17.29
N ASN A 107 8.79 8.03 18.12
CA ASN A 107 7.47 7.64 17.67
C ASN A 107 6.77 8.78 16.92
N GLU A 108 6.24 8.52 15.72
CA GLU A 108 5.49 9.48 14.89
C GLU A 108 4.00 9.12 14.77
N TYR A 109 3.46 8.46 15.80
CA TYR A 109 2.04 8.09 15.84
C TYR A 109 1.14 9.33 15.74
N SER A 110 0.01 9.17 15.03
CA SER A 110 -1.09 10.13 14.95
C SER A 110 -2.40 9.36 14.80
N ASP A 111 -3.45 9.87 15.43
CA ASP A 111 -4.83 9.40 15.31
C ASP A 111 -5.38 9.48 13.86
N LEU A 112 -4.86 10.39 13.05
CA LEU A 112 -5.13 10.46 11.61
C LEU A 112 -4.58 9.25 10.83
N ARG A 113 -3.68 8.46 11.43
CA ARG A 113 -3.03 7.28 10.85
C ARG A 113 -3.19 6.07 11.77
N SER A 114 -4.46 5.73 12.00
CA SER A 114 -4.88 4.62 12.85
C SER A 114 -4.41 3.24 12.35
N ASN A 115 -4.16 2.31 13.28
CA ASN A 115 -3.78 0.92 13.02
C ASN A 115 -4.94 0.08 12.48
N LEU A 116 -5.32 0.34 11.22
CA LEU A 116 -6.39 -0.34 10.50
C LEU A 116 -5.85 -1.47 9.61
N ARG A 117 -6.74 -2.35 9.14
CA ARG A 117 -6.38 -3.44 8.23
C ARG A 117 -5.62 -2.92 7.01
N GLY A 118 -4.55 -3.61 6.64
CA GLY A 118 -3.71 -3.26 5.50
C GLY A 118 -2.75 -2.10 5.74
N THR A 119 -2.60 -1.65 6.97
CA THR A 119 -1.50 -0.75 7.35
C THR A 119 -0.29 -1.54 7.87
N VAL A 120 0.89 -0.92 7.78
CA VAL A 120 2.14 -1.43 8.35
C VAL A 120 2.60 -0.47 9.43
N ALA A 121 2.93 -0.99 10.60
CA ALA A 121 3.39 -0.19 11.74
C ALA A 121 4.65 -0.77 12.40
N MET A 122 5.39 0.09 13.09
CA MET A 122 6.62 -0.29 13.80
C MET A 122 6.31 -1.05 15.10
N ALA A 123 6.99 -2.18 15.34
CA ALA A 123 6.92 -2.85 16.63
C ALA A 123 7.80 -2.13 17.67
N LYS A 124 7.40 -2.23 18.95
CA LYS A 124 8.01 -1.51 20.07
C LYS A 124 8.09 -2.37 21.32
N VAL A 125 9.03 -2.04 22.19
CA VAL A 125 9.10 -2.57 23.55
C VAL A 125 7.98 -1.92 24.38
N GLY A 126 7.25 -2.76 25.13
CA GLY A 126 6.17 -2.29 26.00
C GLY A 126 6.67 -1.29 27.05
N GLY A 127 5.92 -0.21 27.26
CA GLY A 127 6.28 0.86 28.20
C GLY A 127 7.34 1.83 27.68
N ASN A 128 7.89 1.61 26.48
CA ASN A 128 8.84 2.53 25.84
C ASN A 128 8.35 2.97 24.45
N PRO A 129 7.67 4.13 24.36
CA PRO A 129 7.10 4.62 23.11
C PRO A 129 8.11 4.88 21.99
N ASN A 130 9.38 5.19 22.30
CA ASN A 130 10.42 5.55 21.34
C ASN A 130 11.46 4.42 21.17
N SER A 131 11.02 3.16 21.18
CA SER A 131 11.89 1.97 21.14
C SER A 131 11.92 1.24 19.80
N ALA A 132 11.22 1.76 18.79
CA ALA A 132 11.18 1.14 17.46
C ALA A 132 12.59 1.09 16.84
N THR A 133 12.90 -0.04 16.18
CA THR A 133 14.18 -0.29 15.49
C THR A 133 13.93 -0.91 14.11
N SER A 134 14.14 -2.22 13.92
CA SER A 134 13.99 -2.93 12.65
C SER A 134 12.66 -3.67 12.49
N GLN A 135 11.95 -3.92 13.61
CA GLN A 135 10.74 -4.74 13.61
C GLN A 135 9.51 -3.96 13.22
N TRP A 136 8.66 -4.59 12.41
CA TRP A 136 7.41 -4.03 11.90
C TRP A 136 6.37 -5.13 11.73
N PHE A 137 5.10 -4.75 11.60
CA PHE A 137 4.00 -5.69 11.42
C PHE A 137 2.93 -5.18 10.47
N PHE A 138 2.25 -6.12 9.82
CA PHE A 138 1.02 -5.89 9.07
C PHE A 138 -0.18 -5.96 10.01
N ASN A 139 -1.10 -5.00 9.93
CA ASN A 139 -2.40 -5.07 10.59
C ASN A 139 -3.38 -5.92 9.77
N LEU A 140 -3.85 -7.03 10.36
CA LEU A 140 -4.81 -7.95 9.72
C LEU A 140 -6.27 -7.51 9.88
N GLY A 141 -6.54 -6.62 10.83
CA GLY A 141 -7.87 -6.13 11.18
C GLY A 141 -7.83 -4.70 11.68
N ASN A 142 -8.96 -4.21 12.20
CA ASN A 142 -8.98 -2.94 12.92
C ASN A 142 -8.42 -3.15 14.34
N ASN A 143 -7.23 -2.62 14.59
CA ASN A 143 -6.53 -2.75 15.86
C ASN A 143 -6.48 -1.43 16.64
N SER A 144 -7.23 -0.41 16.22
CA SER A 144 -7.16 0.94 16.77
C SER A 144 -7.42 0.98 18.28
N ALA A 145 -8.43 0.25 18.76
CA ALA A 145 -8.78 0.20 20.18
C ALA A 145 -7.63 -0.26 21.10
N ASN A 146 -6.62 -0.95 20.54
CA ASN A 146 -5.47 -1.47 21.27
C ASN A 146 -4.16 -0.74 20.90
N LEU A 147 -3.82 -0.68 19.61
CA LEU A 147 -2.53 -0.17 19.12
C LEU A 147 -2.47 1.35 19.03
N ASP A 148 -3.61 2.06 19.01
CA ASP A 148 -3.60 3.52 18.97
C ASP A 148 -3.60 4.14 20.38
N THR A 149 -3.99 3.34 21.39
CA THR A 149 -4.27 3.80 22.76
C THR A 149 -3.20 3.40 23.77
N GLN A 150 -2.33 2.44 23.43
CA GLN A 150 -1.27 1.96 24.32
C GLN A 150 0.12 2.38 23.85
N ASN A 151 1.08 2.41 24.77
CA ASN A 151 2.51 2.65 24.47
C ASN A 151 2.77 3.89 23.59
N GLY A 152 1.96 4.94 23.76
CA GLY A 152 2.01 6.18 22.95
C GLY A 152 1.48 6.03 21.51
N GLY A 153 0.75 4.97 21.20
CA GLY A 153 0.27 4.62 19.86
C GLY A 153 1.37 4.06 18.96
N PHE A 154 1.05 3.19 18.01
CA PHE A 154 2.04 2.55 17.12
C PHE A 154 2.06 3.25 15.76
N THR A 155 3.22 3.76 15.34
CA THR A 155 3.37 4.52 14.09
C THR A 155 3.09 3.64 12.87
N VAL A 156 1.97 3.90 12.21
CA VAL A 156 1.69 3.44 10.84
C VAL A 156 2.53 4.25 9.86
N PHE A 157 3.40 3.58 9.09
CA PHE A 157 4.33 4.22 8.16
C PHE A 157 4.19 3.72 6.72
N ALA A 158 3.33 2.74 6.47
CA ALA A 158 3.03 2.26 5.13
C ALA A 158 1.62 1.66 5.02
N ARG A 159 1.16 1.52 3.78
CA ARG A 159 -0.05 0.78 3.41
C ARG A 159 0.32 -0.37 2.49
N VAL A 160 -0.29 -1.52 2.68
CA VAL A 160 -0.17 -2.67 1.80
C VAL A 160 -1.11 -2.47 0.61
N THR A 161 -0.62 -2.71 -0.60
CA THR A 161 -1.47 -2.70 -1.80
C THR A 161 -2.51 -3.82 -1.77
N THR A 162 -3.62 -3.66 -2.51
CA THR A 162 -4.68 -4.70 -2.57
C THR A 162 -4.15 -6.09 -2.97
N PRO A 163 -3.31 -6.24 -4.04
CA PRO A 163 -2.70 -7.54 -4.34
C PRO A 163 -1.77 -8.05 -3.24
N GLY A 164 -1.01 -7.16 -2.60
CA GLY A 164 -0.14 -7.51 -1.48
C GLY A 164 -0.92 -8.05 -0.28
N MET A 165 -2.11 -7.52 0.00
CA MET A 165 -2.95 -8.00 1.11
C MET A 165 -3.39 -9.45 0.95
N ALA A 166 -3.65 -9.92 -0.27
CA ALA A 166 -3.97 -11.33 -0.51
C ALA A 166 -2.81 -12.26 -0.09
N VAL A 167 -1.57 -11.84 -0.30
CA VAL A 167 -0.38 -12.59 0.14
C VAL A 167 -0.22 -12.52 1.66
N VAL A 168 -0.47 -11.37 2.28
CA VAL A 168 -0.48 -11.24 3.75
C VAL A 168 -1.51 -12.16 4.39
N ASP A 169 -2.73 -12.21 3.85
CA ASP A 169 -3.79 -13.11 4.34
C ASP A 169 -3.41 -14.58 4.17
N LYS A 170 -2.78 -14.95 3.04
CA LYS A 170 -2.24 -16.29 2.81
C LYS A 170 -1.20 -16.68 3.87
N ILE A 171 -0.32 -15.76 4.28
CA ILE A 171 0.65 -15.99 5.35
C ILE A 171 -0.06 -16.14 6.70
N ALA A 172 -1.04 -15.28 6.99
CA ALA A 172 -1.80 -15.32 8.24
C ALA A 172 -2.65 -16.59 8.40
N ALA A 173 -3.01 -17.25 7.30
CA ALA A 173 -3.75 -18.51 7.28
C ALA A 173 -2.88 -19.76 7.49
N LEU A 174 -1.55 -19.62 7.56
CA LEU A 174 -0.65 -20.74 7.82
C LEU A 174 -0.84 -21.32 9.23
N PRO A 175 -0.56 -22.63 9.42
CA PRO A 175 -0.47 -23.22 10.75
C PRO A 175 0.48 -22.43 11.66
N ILE A 176 0.02 -22.18 12.89
CA ILE A 176 0.81 -21.51 13.92
C ILE A 176 1.34 -22.56 14.90
N VAL A 177 2.63 -22.48 15.22
CA VAL A 177 3.28 -23.37 16.17
C VAL A 177 4.00 -22.57 17.24
N ASN A 178 4.11 -23.18 18.43
CA ASN A 178 4.93 -22.65 19.50
C ASN A 178 6.34 -23.23 19.38
N ALA A 179 7.27 -22.44 18.86
CA ALA A 179 8.69 -22.79 18.76
C ALA A 179 9.53 -22.27 19.96
N GLY A 180 8.86 -21.80 21.02
CA GLY A 180 9.49 -21.31 22.25
C GLY A 180 9.95 -19.85 22.20
N GLY A 181 10.11 -19.24 23.38
CA GLY A 181 10.63 -17.87 23.52
C GLY A 181 9.85 -16.85 22.69
N THR A 182 10.57 -16.09 21.86
CA THR A 182 9.98 -15.06 20.98
C THR A 182 9.24 -15.62 19.75
N TYR A 183 9.23 -16.96 19.58
CA TYR A 183 8.66 -17.68 18.44
C TYR A 183 7.43 -18.53 18.84
N SER A 184 6.68 -18.10 19.86
CA SER A 184 5.52 -18.83 20.37
C SER A 184 4.31 -18.84 19.43
N GLU A 185 4.28 -17.93 18.46
CA GLU A 185 3.20 -17.74 17.49
C GLU A 185 3.75 -17.79 16.05
N LEU A 186 4.65 -18.74 15.78
CA LEU A 186 5.39 -18.83 14.52
C LEU A 186 4.51 -19.41 13.39
N PRO A 187 4.25 -18.67 12.29
CA PRO A 187 3.61 -19.24 11.10
C PRO A 187 4.57 -20.17 10.35
N VAL A 188 4.13 -21.40 10.09
CA VAL A 188 4.94 -22.42 9.39
C VAL A 188 4.25 -23.00 8.17
N THR A 189 5.04 -23.43 7.19
CA THR A 189 4.62 -24.09 5.96
C THR A 189 5.25 -25.48 5.86
N GLY A 190 4.45 -26.48 5.46
CA GLY A 190 4.93 -27.85 5.23
C GLY A 190 5.62 -28.50 6.44
N TRP A 191 5.27 -28.09 7.67
CA TRP A 191 5.82 -28.67 8.90
C TRP A 191 4.82 -29.61 9.55
N SER A 192 5.33 -30.70 10.14
CA SER A 192 4.57 -31.64 10.94
C SER A 192 5.40 -32.15 12.13
N SER A 193 4.73 -32.32 13.26
CA SER A 193 5.30 -33.00 14.43
C SER A 193 5.63 -34.46 14.10
N PRO A 194 6.72 -35.04 14.63
CA PRO A 194 7.65 -34.50 15.63
C PRO A 194 8.92 -33.86 15.03
N ASN A 195 8.93 -33.53 13.74
CA ASN A 195 10.15 -33.04 13.10
C ASN A 195 10.59 -31.69 13.69
N PRO A 196 11.90 -31.44 13.86
CA PRO A 196 12.38 -30.11 14.22
C PRO A 196 12.02 -29.10 13.12
N ILE A 197 11.65 -27.88 13.54
CA ILE A 197 11.39 -26.79 12.60
C ILE A 197 12.70 -26.44 11.89
N SER A 198 12.62 -26.29 10.58
CA SER A 198 13.76 -25.95 9.73
C SER A 198 13.51 -24.67 8.95
N ARG A 199 14.55 -24.13 8.33
CA ARG A 199 14.47 -22.92 7.50
C ARG A 199 13.43 -23.00 6.39
N SER A 200 13.19 -24.18 5.79
CA SER A 200 12.17 -24.35 4.75
C SER A 200 10.74 -24.27 5.29
N ASN A 201 10.57 -24.37 6.60
CA ASN A 201 9.25 -24.30 7.23
C ASN A 201 8.81 -22.87 7.56
N VAL A 202 9.69 -21.88 7.55
CA VAL A 202 9.30 -20.49 7.87
C VAL A 202 9.00 -19.69 6.60
N VAL A 203 8.16 -18.67 6.72
CA VAL A 203 7.97 -17.70 5.64
C VAL A 203 9.12 -16.71 5.64
N LEU A 204 10.10 -16.96 4.77
CA LEU A 204 11.24 -16.09 4.56
C LEU A 204 10.85 -14.87 3.74
N ILE A 205 11.30 -13.71 4.20
CA ILE A 205 11.57 -12.50 3.44
C ILE A 205 12.99 -12.68 2.89
N ARG A 206 13.09 -12.89 1.58
CA ARG A 206 14.37 -13.10 0.89
C ARG A 206 15.17 -11.81 0.86
N GLU A 207 14.48 -10.73 0.55
CA GLU A 207 14.97 -9.36 0.52
C GLU A 207 13.78 -8.40 0.53
N VAL A 208 14.08 -7.13 0.74
CA VAL A 208 13.14 -6.03 0.56
C VAL A 208 13.82 -5.06 -0.39
N THR A 209 13.14 -4.67 -1.46
CA THR A 209 13.70 -3.77 -2.48
C THR A 209 12.81 -2.58 -2.66
N VAL A 210 13.39 -1.39 -2.78
CA VAL A 210 12.70 -0.28 -3.44
C VAL A 210 12.51 -0.71 -4.90
N PHE A 211 11.27 -1.00 -5.29
CA PHE A 211 10.96 -1.42 -6.66
C PHE A 211 10.43 -0.20 -7.41
N PRO A 212 10.80 0.00 -8.68
CA PRO A 212 10.33 1.13 -9.45
C PRO A 212 8.81 1.19 -9.33
N SER A 213 8.30 2.40 -9.12
CA SER A 213 6.89 2.72 -9.17
C SER A 213 6.20 1.81 -10.18
N LEU A 214 5.06 1.19 -9.84
CA LEU A 214 4.03 0.94 -10.87
C LEU A 214 4.08 2.15 -11.79
N PRO A 215 4.40 1.97 -13.09
CA PRO A 215 5.00 3.01 -13.94
C PRO A 215 4.28 4.29 -13.59
N LEU A 216 5.00 5.27 -13.00
CA LEU A 216 4.49 6.56 -12.50
C LEU A 216 3.05 6.69 -12.95
N GLN A 217 2.07 6.26 -12.13
CA GLN A 217 0.69 6.28 -12.61
C GLN A 217 0.49 7.72 -13.06
N SER A 218 0.32 7.87 -14.37
CA SER A 218 0.21 9.20 -14.95
C SER A 218 -0.94 9.88 -14.22
N GLU A 219 -0.94 11.21 -14.16
CA GLU A 219 -2.10 11.92 -13.58
C GLU A 219 -3.40 11.38 -14.20
N SER A 220 -3.36 11.05 -15.49
CA SER A 220 -4.37 10.32 -16.24
C SER A 220 -4.75 8.96 -15.63
N ASP A 221 -3.79 8.06 -15.35
CA ASP A 221 -4.08 6.75 -14.76
C ASP A 221 -4.73 6.85 -13.39
N ARG A 222 -4.26 7.78 -12.55
CA ARG A 222 -4.82 8.01 -11.21
C ARG A 222 -6.26 8.49 -11.31
N ILE A 223 -6.51 9.45 -12.20
CA ILE A 223 -7.85 9.95 -12.51
C ILE A 223 -8.73 8.83 -13.04
N PHE A 224 -8.26 8.03 -14.00
CA PHE A 224 -9.06 6.98 -14.62
C PHE A 224 -9.42 5.89 -13.62
N ASN A 225 -8.47 5.45 -12.78
CA ASN A 225 -8.73 4.51 -11.69
C ASN A 225 -9.79 5.04 -10.71
N TYR A 226 -9.69 6.32 -10.33
CA TYR A 226 -10.71 6.96 -9.49
C TYR A 226 -12.08 7.01 -10.18
N LEU A 227 -12.14 7.39 -11.46
CA LEU A 227 -13.38 7.45 -12.22
C LEU A 227 -14.03 6.06 -12.38
N GLU A 228 -13.26 5.01 -12.64
CA GLU A 228 -13.73 3.62 -12.71
C GLU A 228 -14.39 3.20 -11.39
N ALA A 229 -13.76 3.54 -10.26
CA ALA A 229 -14.28 3.21 -8.94
C ALA A 229 -15.52 4.05 -8.57
N ALA A 230 -15.54 5.34 -8.94
CA ALA A 230 -16.64 6.25 -8.64
C ALA A 230 -17.87 6.01 -9.53
N TYR A 231 -17.67 5.50 -10.75
CA TYR A 231 -18.70 5.38 -11.77
C TYR A 231 -18.68 4.01 -12.51
N PRO A 232 -18.76 2.88 -11.78
CA PRO A 232 -18.62 1.55 -12.36
C PRO A 232 -19.72 1.18 -13.36
N ASP A 233 -20.91 1.78 -13.24
CA ASP A 233 -22.04 1.52 -14.15
C ASP A 233 -21.82 2.09 -15.56
N ILE A 234 -20.90 3.05 -15.72
CA ILE A 234 -20.64 3.73 -17.00
C ILE A 234 -19.22 3.47 -17.54
N LEU A 235 -18.30 2.94 -16.72
CA LEU A 235 -16.94 2.55 -17.08
C LEU A 235 -16.73 1.07 -16.75
N SER A 236 -17.14 0.18 -17.65
CA SER A 236 -17.16 -1.27 -17.42
C SER A 236 -16.64 -2.06 -18.62
N PRO A 237 -15.87 -3.15 -18.43
CA PRO A 237 -15.34 -3.63 -17.14
C PRO A 237 -14.26 -2.69 -16.58
N SER A 238 -14.01 -2.72 -15.27
CA SER A 238 -12.87 -2.01 -14.67
C SER A 238 -11.54 -2.52 -15.25
N ILE A 239 -10.53 -1.65 -15.30
CA ILE A 239 -9.27 -1.88 -16.03
C ILE A 239 -9.52 -1.90 -17.56
N GLY A 240 -9.96 -0.76 -18.10
CA GLY A 240 -10.12 -0.58 -19.53
C GLY A 240 -8.81 -0.66 -20.32
N ASP A 241 -8.90 -0.95 -21.61
CA ASP A 241 -7.74 -1.02 -22.50
C ASP A 241 -7.10 0.36 -22.67
N ALA A 242 -5.88 0.52 -22.18
CA ALA A 242 -5.16 1.79 -22.20
C ALA A 242 -4.43 2.04 -23.53
N GLY A 243 -4.33 3.29 -23.94
CA GLY A 243 -3.59 3.68 -25.14
C GLY A 243 -3.29 5.17 -25.24
N ILE A 244 -2.52 5.54 -26.26
CA ILE A 244 -2.28 6.93 -26.66
C ILE A 244 -2.68 7.09 -28.13
N VAL A 245 -3.55 8.06 -28.43
CA VAL A 245 -3.94 8.40 -29.80
C VAL A 245 -4.05 9.91 -29.96
N ASP A 246 -3.40 10.49 -30.96
CA ASP A 246 -3.42 11.93 -31.24
C ASP A 246 -3.11 12.83 -30.01
N GLY A 247 -2.25 12.34 -29.11
CA GLY A 247 -1.87 13.01 -27.87
C GLY A 247 -2.87 12.86 -26.71
N TYR A 248 -3.94 12.09 -26.86
CA TYR A 248 -4.82 11.69 -25.78
C TYR A 248 -4.30 10.41 -25.13
N ALA A 249 -4.02 10.46 -23.83
CA ALA A 249 -3.98 9.24 -23.02
C ALA A 249 -5.43 8.82 -22.74
N TYR A 250 -5.79 7.57 -23.02
CA TYR A 250 -7.17 7.10 -22.86
C TYR A 250 -7.27 5.68 -22.30
N ARG A 251 -8.46 5.34 -21.80
CA ARG A 251 -8.91 3.95 -21.57
C ARG A 251 -10.23 3.69 -22.26
N TYR A 252 -10.33 2.51 -22.87
CA TYR A 252 -11.53 1.99 -23.50
C TYR A 252 -12.18 0.91 -22.63
N TYR A 253 -13.49 1.01 -22.44
CA TYR A 253 -14.29 0.08 -21.64
C TYR A 253 -15.26 -0.67 -22.55
N SER A 254 -14.95 -1.93 -22.83
CA SER A 254 -15.68 -2.73 -23.83
C SER A 254 -17.10 -3.11 -23.42
N GLY A 255 -17.37 -3.25 -22.13
CA GLY A 255 -18.70 -3.59 -21.60
C GLY A 255 -19.69 -2.43 -21.67
N SER A 256 -19.21 -1.20 -21.50
CA SER A 256 -19.99 0.04 -21.60
C SER A 256 -19.76 0.82 -22.89
N ASP A 257 -18.95 0.30 -23.82
CA ASP A 257 -18.49 0.95 -25.05
C ASP A 257 -18.14 2.44 -24.85
N SER A 258 -17.44 2.74 -23.77
CA SER A 258 -17.15 4.10 -23.32
C SER A 258 -15.66 4.36 -23.27
N TYR A 259 -15.27 5.64 -23.29
CA TYR A 259 -13.88 6.05 -23.16
C TYR A 259 -13.76 7.12 -22.09
N VAL A 260 -12.68 7.05 -21.32
CA VAL A 260 -12.13 8.22 -20.63
C VAL A 260 -10.80 8.59 -21.26
N GLY A 261 -10.51 9.88 -21.32
CA GLY A 261 -9.24 10.35 -21.86
C GLY A 261 -8.78 11.64 -21.19
N SER A 262 -7.52 11.98 -21.39
CA SER A 262 -6.96 13.25 -20.93
C SER A 262 -5.93 13.77 -21.93
N LYS A 263 -5.92 15.09 -22.11
CA LYS A 263 -5.00 15.81 -23.00
C LYS A 263 -5.02 17.29 -22.62
N ASP A 264 -3.87 17.96 -22.75
CA ASP A 264 -3.75 19.42 -22.57
C ASP A 264 -4.37 19.93 -21.25
N GLY A 265 -4.17 19.18 -20.15
CA GLY A 265 -4.67 19.53 -18.82
C GLY A 265 -6.17 19.32 -18.61
N LYS A 266 -6.86 18.63 -19.53
CA LYS A 266 -8.31 18.36 -19.49
C LYS A 266 -8.61 16.88 -19.48
N VAL A 267 -9.73 16.52 -18.85
CA VAL A 267 -10.28 15.16 -18.79
C VAL A 267 -11.55 15.11 -19.64
N TYR A 268 -11.71 14.03 -20.38
CA TYR A 268 -12.76 13.80 -21.34
C TYR A 268 -13.46 12.46 -21.11
N TYR A 269 -14.73 12.40 -21.46
CA TYR A 269 -15.53 11.19 -21.49
C TYR A 269 -16.28 11.07 -22.82
N ARG A 270 -16.33 9.87 -23.38
CA ARG A 270 -17.14 9.53 -24.57
C ARG A 270 -18.15 8.44 -24.21
N SER A 271 -19.42 8.72 -24.46
CA SER A 271 -20.55 7.80 -24.24
C SER A 271 -20.98 7.14 -25.55
N PRO A 272 -21.38 5.86 -25.56
CA PRO A 272 -21.92 5.19 -26.76
C PRO A 272 -23.33 5.66 -27.15
N THR A 273 -24.09 6.25 -26.22
CA THR A 273 -25.48 6.66 -26.43
C THR A 273 -25.65 7.98 -27.22
N GLN A 274 -24.56 8.64 -27.60
CA GLN A 274 -24.62 9.87 -28.39
C GLN A 274 -24.44 9.54 -29.87
N THR A 275 -25.43 9.90 -30.69
CA THR A 275 -25.54 9.61 -32.13
C THR A 275 -24.40 10.13 -33.01
N ASN A 276 -23.43 10.89 -32.47
CA ASN A 276 -22.34 11.51 -33.23
C ASN A 276 -20.95 11.27 -32.62
N ASN A 277 -20.77 10.25 -31.77
CA ASN A 277 -19.45 9.93 -31.22
C ASN A 277 -18.80 11.06 -30.40
N GLN A 278 -19.61 11.96 -29.82
CA GLN A 278 -19.12 13.18 -29.18
C GLN A 278 -18.25 12.89 -27.95
N ILE A 279 -17.07 13.51 -27.93
CA ILE A 279 -16.16 13.56 -26.79
C ILE A 279 -16.53 14.79 -25.95
N THR A 280 -16.86 14.57 -24.68
CA THR A 280 -17.28 15.64 -23.76
C THR A 280 -16.17 15.93 -22.76
N GLU A 281 -15.77 17.19 -22.61
CA GLU A 281 -14.90 17.63 -21.52
C GLU A 281 -15.66 17.55 -20.18
N ILE A 282 -15.06 16.89 -19.18
CA ILE A 282 -15.66 16.66 -17.86
C ILE A 282 -14.92 17.38 -16.72
N GLY A 283 -13.84 18.10 -17.00
CA GLY A 283 -13.12 18.93 -16.02
C GLY A 283 -11.62 19.02 -16.30
N SER A 284 -10.89 19.70 -15.43
CA SER A 284 -9.44 19.80 -15.51
C SER A 284 -8.76 18.57 -14.90
N VAL A 285 -7.56 18.23 -15.38
CA VAL A 285 -6.71 17.20 -14.77
C VAL A 285 -6.41 17.54 -13.31
N ALA A 286 -6.16 18.81 -12.99
CA ALA A 286 -5.86 19.25 -11.63
C ALA A 286 -7.00 18.94 -10.64
N ASP A 287 -8.25 19.26 -10.99
CA ASP A 287 -9.40 19.04 -10.11
C ASP A 287 -9.68 17.55 -9.91
N TRP A 288 -9.65 16.78 -11.00
CA TRP A 288 -9.87 15.34 -10.94
C TRP A 288 -8.74 14.61 -10.22
N LEU A 289 -7.50 15.06 -10.39
CA LEU A 289 -6.35 14.49 -9.69
C LEU A 289 -6.44 14.75 -8.18
N ALA A 290 -6.85 15.95 -7.77
CA ALA A 290 -7.07 16.26 -6.35
C ALA A 290 -8.14 15.34 -5.73
N LEU A 291 -9.24 15.08 -6.45
CA LEU A 291 -10.27 14.12 -6.03
C LEU A 291 -9.73 12.70 -5.95
N ALA A 292 -9.00 12.24 -6.97
CA ALA A 292 -8.38 10.92 -7.01
C ALA A 292 -7.42 10.72 -5.83
N GLN A 293 -6.56 11.71 -5.58
CA GLN A 293 -5.62 11.74 -4.45
C GLN A 293 -6.34 11.65 -3.10
N SER A 294 -7.38 12.45 -2.90
CA SER A 294 -8.18 12.42 -1.66
C SER A 294 -8.86 11.07 -1.42
N ALA A 295 -9.12 10.32 -2.50
CA ALA A 295 -9.70 8.98 -2.47
C ALA A 295 -8.64 7.86 -2.43
N GLY A 296 -7.35 8.19 -2.39
CA GLY A 296 -6.25 7.22 -2.27
C GLY A 296 -5.72 6.66 -3.59
N TYR A 297 -6.01 7.31 -4.72
CA TYR A 297 -5.50 6.98 -6.06
C TYR A 297 -4.33 7.87 -6.46
#